data_AF-A0A7V6RN48-F1
#
_entry.id   AF-A0A7V6RN48-F1
#
_cell.length_a   1.000
_cell.length_b   1.000
_cell.length_c   1.000
_cell.angle_alpha   90.00
_cell.angle_beta   90.00
_cell.angle_gamma   90.00
#
_symmetry.space_group_name_H-M   'P 1'
#
loop_
_entity.id
_entity.type
_entity.pdbx_description
1 polymer ?
#
loop_
_entity_poly.entity_id
_entity_poly.type
_entity_poly.pdbx_seq_one_letter_code
_entity_poly.pdbx_strand_id
1 'polypeptide(L)'
;MFGFLGNVGIWELVLILLVALLVVGPSKLPEVARSLGKGVQQFQKSVNGMRQEFDDMMNDNDEPVRPEPVVSAKDEIIIQPREHSDEENQKDIVDE
;
A
#
# COMPACT_ATOMS: atom_id res chain seq x y z
N MET A 1 22.59 21.50 29.85
CA MET A 1 21.26 22.13 30.00
C MET A 1 20.43 21.70 28.81
N PHE A 2 19.34 20.98 29.07
CA PHE A 2 18.61 20.08 28.17
C PHE A 2 17.99 20.76 26.94
N GLY A 3 18.02 20.08 25.78
CA GLY A 3 17.46 20.49 24.48
C GLY A 3 15.93 20.49 24.39
N PHE A 4 15.27 21.14 25.33
CA PHE A 4 13.85 20.98 25.64
C PHE A 4 12.86 21.66 24.68
N LEU A 5 13.30 22.37 23.63
CA LEU A 5 12.45 23.39 22.97
C LEU A 5 12.22 23.23 21.46
N GLY A 6 12.57 22.11 20.82
CA GLY A 6 12.24 21.97 19.39
C GLY A 6 12.17 20.56 18.85
N ASN A 7 13.05 19.68 19.32
CA ASN A 7 13.17 18.35 18.76
C ASN A 7 13.16 17.36 19.92
N VAL A 8 11.96 16.91 20.31
CA VAL A 8 11.85 15.75 21.21
C VAL A 8 12.56 14.60 20.50
N GLY A 9 13.75 14.27 20.98
CA GLY A 9 14.55 13.20 20.44
C GLY A 9 13.98 11.85 20.85
N ILE A 10 14.49 10.81 20.19
CA ILE A 10 14.22 9.42 20.56
C ILE A 10 14.58 9.19 22.04
N TRP A 11 15.65 9.82 22.53
CA TRP A 11 16.08 9.70 23.92
C TRP A 11 15.07 10.25 24.93
N GLU A 12 14.48 11.42 24.67
CA GLU A 12 13.43 12.00 25.50
C GLU A 12 12.16 11.14 25.48
N LEU A 13 11.75 10.63 24.31
CA LEU A 13 10.62 9.71 24.22
C LEU A 13 10.86 8.43 25.02
N VAL A 14 12.06 7.85 24.97
CA VAL A 14 12.40 6.66 25.76
C VAL A 14 12.35 6.95 27.26
N LEU A 15 12.82 8.13 27.70
CA LEU A 15 12.75 8.52 29.12
C LEU A 15 11.30 8.65 29.60
N ILE A 16 10.45 9.32 28.83
CA ILE A 16 9.01 9.45 29.15
C ILE A 16 8.33 8.09 29.13
N LEU A 17 8.64 7.25 28.14
CA LEU A 17 8.13 5.88 28.04
C LEU A 17 8.53 5.08 29.28
N LEU A 18 9.78 5.19 29.76
CA LEU A 18 10.26 4.50 30.95
C LEU A 18 9.48 4.90 32.22
N VAL A 19 9.18 6.18 32.38
CA VAL A 19 8.33 6.66 33.49
C VAL A 19 6.90 6.14 33.33
N ALA A 20 6.32 6.18 32.13
CA ALA A 20 5.00 5.62 31.86
C ALA A 20 4.94 4.11 32.10
N LEU A 21 6.01 3.39 31.74
CA LEU A 21 6.22 1.96 31.97
C LEU A 21 6.28 1.62 33.46
N LEU A 22 6.80 2.50 34.33
CA LEU A 22 6.76 2.29 35.78
C LEU A 22 5.35 2.44 36.34
N VAL A 23 4.58 3.40 35.84
CA VAL A 23 3.19 3.64 36.29
C VAL A 23 2.24 2.54 35.80
N VAL A 24 2.35 2.18 34.52
CA VAL A 24 1.43 1.24 33.85
C VAL A 24 1.93 -0.21 33.92
N GLY A 25 3.25 -0.41 33.91
CA GLY A 25 3.92 -1.71 33.88
C GLY A 25 4.36 -2.13 32.46
N PRO A 26 5.58 -2.69 32.28
CA PRO A 26 6.07 -3.15 30.97
C PRO A 26 5.24 -4.25 30.34
N SER A 27 4.59 -5.08 31.15
CA SER A 27 3.70 -6.14 30.67
C SER A 27 2.35 -5.62 30.18
N LYS A 28 1.94 -4.42 30.60
CA LYS A 28 0.62 -3.85 30.29
C LYS A 28 0.60 -3.03 29.00
N LEU A 29 1.68 -2.37 28.65
CA LEU A 29 1.80 -1.71 27.33
C LEU A 29 1.52 -2.64 26.13
N PRO A 30 2.13 -3.84 26.01
CA PRO A 30 1.84 -4.73 24.89
C PRO A 30 0.43 -5.31 24.94
N GLU A 31 -0.13 -5.50 26.13
CA GLU A 31 -1.51 -5.96 26.31
C GLU A 31 -2.52 -4.92 25.79
N VAL A 32 -2.34 -3.65 26.17
CA VAL A 32 -3.15 -2.52 25.70
C VAL A 32 -2.94 -2.25 24.20
N ALA A 33 -1.71 -2.31 23.71
CA ALA A 33 -1.42 -2.14 22.29
C ALA A 33 -2.07 -3.25 21.44
N ARG A 34 -2.09 -4.50 21.92
CA ARG A 34 -2.77 -5.61 21.24
C ARG A 34 -4.28 -5.44 21.20
N SER A 35 -4.91 -4.99 22.28
CA SER A 35 -6.37 -4.77 22.30
C SER A 35 -6.77 -3.59 21.41
N LEU A 36 -6.05 -2.47 21.51
CA LEU A 36 -6.23 -1.31 20.63
C LEU A 36 -5.97 -1.67 19.16
N GLY A 37 -4.90 -2.42 18.87
CA GLY A 37 -4.55 -2.84 17.52
C GLY A 37 -5.64 -3.68 16.85
N LYS A 38 -6.26 -4.60 17.58
CA LYS A 38 -7.41 -5.37 17.09
C LYS A 38 -8.62 -4.47 16.80
N GLY A 39 -8.89 -3.48 17.65
CA GLY A 39 -9.97 -2.52 17.45
C GLY A 39 -9.73 -1.64 16.22
N VAL A 40 -8.53 -1.10 16.06
CA VAL A 40 -8.12 -0.31 14.89
C VAL A 40 -8.19 -1.14 13.61
N GLN A 41 -7.79 -2.42 13.64
CA GLN A 41 -7.88 -3.29 12.47
C GLN A 41 -9.33 -3.53 12.04
N GLN A 42 -10.25 -3.75 12.98
CA GLN A 42 -11.68 -3.92 12.67
C GLN A 42 -12.31 -2.60 12.18
N PHE A 43 -11.90 -1.48 12.77
CA PHE A 43 -12.32 -0.16 12.32
C PHE A 43 -11.89 0.10 10.87
N GLN A 44 -10.62 -0.17 10.53
CA GLN A 44 -10.13 -0.04 9.16
C GLN A 44 -10.89 -0.93 8.17
N LYS A 45 -11.17 -2.20 8.55
CA LYS A 45 -11.97 -3.11 7.70
C LYS A 45 -13.38 -2.56 7.43
N SER A 46 -14.03 -2.05 8.47
CA SER A 46 -15.37 -1.47 8.37
C SER A 46 -15.36 -0.21 7.50
N VAL A 47 -14.36 0.67 7.69
CA VAL A 47 -14.17 1.87 6.87
C VAL A 47 -13.91 1.53 5.41
N ASN A 48 -13.09 0.52 5.13
CA ASN A 48 -12.81 0.10 3.76
C ASN A 48 -14.04 -0.54 3.08
N GLY A 49 -14.82 -1.35 3.82
CA GLY A 49 -16.08 -1.89 3.31
C GLY A 49 -17.06 -0.78 2.95
N MET A 50 -17.24 0.21 3.85
CA MET A 50 -18.08 1.38 3.56
C MET A 50 -17.58 2.16 2.34
N ARG A 51 -16.27 2.38 2.20
CA ARG A 51 -15.71 3.08 1.03
C ARG A 51 -16.02 2.36 -0.27
N GLN A 52 -15.93 1.03 -0.29
CA GLN A 52 -16.26 0.23 -1.46
C GLN A 52 -17.75 0.31 -1.80
N GLU A 53 -18.63 0.20 -0.80
CA GLU A 53 -20.08 0.37 -1.00
C GLU A 53 -20.43 1.78 -1.51
N PHE A 54 -19.77 2.82 -0.98
CA PHE A 54 -19.95 4.19 -1.45
C PHE A 54 -19.47 4.38 -2.90
N ASP A 55 -18.33 3.79 -3.27
CA ASP A 55 -17.80 3.84 -4.64
C ASP A 55 -18.72 3.11 -5.62
N ASP A 56 -19.20 1.92 -5.26
CA ASP A 56 -20.17 1.14 -6.04
C ASP A 56 -21.48 1.92 -6.25
N MET A 57 -21.99 2.60 -5.22
CA MET A 57 -23.19 3.45 -5.31
C MET A 57 -22.99 4.71 -6.17
N MET A 58 -21.76 5.21 -6.27
CA MET A 58 -21.43 6.41 -7.04
C MET A 58 -21.08 6.08 -8.50
N ASN A 59 -20.67 4.85 -8.78
CA ASN A 59 -20.35 4.35 -10.13
C ASN A 59 -21.55 3.77 -10.90
N ASP A 60 -22.76 3.76 -10.33
CA ASP A 60 -23.99 3.26 -10.98
C ASP A 60 -24.47 4.09 -12.21
N ASN A 61 -23.60 4.90 -12.82
CA ASN A 61 -23.85 5.57 -14.10
C ASN A 61 -22.90 5.16 -15.25
N ASP A 62 -21.94 4.23 -15.06
CA ASP A 62 -21.13 3.68 -16.16
C ASP A 62 -20.84 2.18 -15.96
N GLU A 63 -20.78 1.45 -17.08
CA GLU A 63 -20.74 -0.01 -17.24
C GLU A 63 -19.80 -0.83 -16.31
N PRO A 64 -20.10 -2.13 -16.09
CA PRO A 64 -19.35 -3.00 -15.18
C PRO A 64 -17.93 -3.29 -15.67
N VAL A 65 -16.93 -2.72 -15.00
CA VAL A 65 -15.52 -3.14 -15.14
C VAL A 65 -15.34 -4.48 -14.43
N ARG A 66 -15.39 -5.59 -15.19
CA ARG A 66 -14.88 -6.88 -14.74
C ARG A 66 -13.41 -6.72 -14.34
N PRO A 67 -13.00 -7.10 -13.11
CA PRO A 67 -11.59 -7.32 -12.87
C PRO A 67 -11.17 -8.54 -13.73
N GLU A 68 -10.44 -8.29 -14.81
CA GLU A 68 -9.72 -9.35 -15.49
C GLU A 68 -8.79 -10.03 -14.46
N PRO A 69 -8.67 -11.37 -14.51
CA PRO A 69 -7.77 -12.08 -13.63
C PRO A 69 -6.34 -11.75 -14.10
N VAL A 70 -5.71 -10.78 -13.46
CA VAL A 70 -4.25 -10.62 -13.52
C VAL A 70 -3.63 -11.83 -12.84
N VAL A 71 -3.41 -12.85 -13.67
CA VAL A 71 -2.46 -13.93 -13.48
C VAL A 71 -1.18 -13.34 -12.90
N SER A 72 -0.96 -13.57 -11.60
CA SER A 72 0.37 -13.45 -11.00
C SER A 72 0.84 -14.85 -10.61
N ALA A 73 0.92 -15.71 -11.63
CA ALA A 73 1.85 -16.83 -11.61
C ALA A 73 3.22 -16.26 -12.00
N LYS A 74 3.95 -15.75 -11.00
CA LYS A 74 5.39 -15.51 -11.14
C LYS A 74 6.11 -16.83 -10.91
N ASP A 75 6.22 -17.62 -11.95
CA ASP A 75 7.33 -18.53 -12.16
C ASP A 75 7.57 -18.63 -13.66
N GLU A 76 8.74 -18.13 -14.06
CA GLU A 76 9.59 -18.61 -15.17
C GLU A 76 10.24 -17.44 -15.93
N ILE A 77 11.50 -17.21 -15.56
CA ILE A 77 12.45 -16.33 -16.23
C ILE A 77 12.97 -17.10 -17.45
N ILE A 78 12.47 -16.85 -18.68
CA ILE A 78 13.15 -17.28 -19.91
C ILE A 78 12.98 -16.22 -21.04
N ILE A 79 14.01 -15.39 -21.18
CA ILE A 79 14.71 -14.97 -22.41
C ILE A 79 13.86 -14.75 -23.69
N GLN A 80 13.71 -13.48 -24.11
CA GLN A 80 13.38 -13.04 -25.48
C GLN A 80 14.56 -13.38 -26.41
N PRO A 81 14.36 -13.92 -27.63
CA PRO A 81 14.09 -13.06 -28.80
C PRO A 81 13.17 -13.71 -29.87
N ARG A 82 12.09 -13.03 -30.27
CA ARG A 82 11.38 -13.32 -31.53
C ARG A 82 11.61 -12.18 -32.51
N GLU A 83 12.38 -12.48 -33.55
CA GLU A 83 12.29 -11.82 -34.84
C GLU A 83 10.86 -11.94 -35.40
N HIS A 84 10.30 -10.80 -35.80
CA HIS A 84 9.74 -10.58 -37.14
C HIS A 84 9.12 -9.18 -37.14
N SER A 85 9.64 -8.30 -37.98
CA SER A 85 8.92 -7.12 -38.45
C SER A 85 9.24 -7.01 -39.93
N ASP A 86 8.33 -7.57 -40.70
CA ASP A 86 8.32 -7.54 -42.15
C ASP A 86 7.94 -6.14 -42.64
N GLU A 87 8.58 -5.77 -43.75
CA GLU A 87 8.01 -4.97 -44.84
C GLU A 87 7.60 -3.51 -44.54
N GLU A 88 8.58 -2.60 -44.70
CA GLU A 88 8.33 -1.25 -45.24
C GLU A 88 8.92 -1.18 -46.65
N ASN A 89 8.23 -1.80 -47.62
CA ASN A 89 8.49 -1.59 -49.04
C ASN A 89 7.74 -0.34 -49.52
N GLN A 90 8.40 0.81 -49.49
CA GLN A 90 7.95 2.00 -50.19
C GLN A 90 9.15 2.75 -50.78
N LYS A 91 9.49 2.43 -52.03
CA LYS A 91 9.89 3.39 -53.07
C LYS A 91 10.32 2.70 -54.38
N ASP A 92 9.34 2.34 -55.20
CA ASP A 92 9.49 2.15 -56.64
C ASP A 92 8.53 3.13 -57.36
N ILE A 93 8.93 4.40 -57.48
CA ILE A 93 8.42 5.39 -58.46
C ILE A 93 9.53 6.49 -58.51
N VAL A 94 10.21 6.86 -59.60
CA VAL A 94 10.10 6.55 -61.03
C VAL A 94 11.46 6.85 -61.68
N ASP A 95 11.64 6.15 -62.80
CA ASP A 95 12.60 6.22 -63.88
C ASP A 95 13.14 7.60 -64.31
N GLU A 96 14.20 7.50 -65.12
CA GLU A 96 14.68 8.42 -66.18
C GLU A 96 16.01 9.17 -65.93
#